data_AF-X0XMY9-F1
#
_entry.id   AF-X0XMY9-F1
#
_cell.length_a   1.000
_cell.length_b   1.000
_cell.length_c   1.000
_cell.angle_alpha   90.00
_cell.angle_beta   90.00
_cell.angle_gamma   90.00
#
_symmetry.space_group_name_H-M   'P 1'
#
loop_
_entity.id
_entity.type
_entity.pdbx_description
1 polymer ?
#
loop_
_entity_poly.entity_id
_entity_poly.type
_entity_poly.pdbx_seq_one_letter_code
_entity_poly.pdbx_strand_id
1 'polypeptide(L)'
;LAICNNKGFHVTFKNGWTVSVQFGAGNYCDNYEDMDYTPESPKESDNAEVWCFNKNGKNYPEDPLSHQTPEDILKLMNKISRKRK
;
A
#
# COMPACT_ATOMS: atom_id res chain seq x y z
N LEU A 1 -5.19 -10.61 5.32
CA LEU A 1 -3.95 -10.33 4.59
C LEU A 1 -4.14 -10.90 3.19
N ALA A 2 -3.98 -10.10 2.15
CA ALA A 2 -3.93 -10.57 0.77
C ALA A 2 -2.57 -10.15 0.19
N ILE A 3 -1.93 -11.03 -0.58
CA ILE A 3 -0.67 -10.76 -1.26
C ILE A 3 -0.97 -10.40 -2.72
N CYS A 4 -0.40 -9.30 -3.19
CA CYS A 4 -0.73 -8.70 -4.48
C CYS A 4 0.28 -9.12 -5.55
N ASN A 5 0.33 -10.41 -5.94
CA ASN A 5 1.22 -10.91 -7.00
C ASN A 5 2.69 -10.47 -6.83
N ASN A 6 3.26 -10.70 -5.65
CA ASN A 6 4.61 -10.27 -5.26
C ASN A 6 4.88 -8.75 -5.32
N LYS A 7 3.84 -7.93 -5.54
CA LYS A 7 3.89 -6.47 -5.63
C LYS A 7 3.62 -5.76 -4.31
N GLY A 8 3.26 -6.50 -3.26
CA GLY A 8 2.92 -5.95 -1.96
C GLY A 8 1.75 -6.66 -1.32
N PHE A 9 1.01 -5.97 -0.46
CA PHE A 9 0.00 -6.61 0.38
C PHE A 9 -1.11 -5.68 0.84
N HIS A 10 -2.24 -6.28 1.22
CA HIS A 10 -3.37 -5.61 1.85
C HIS A 10 -3.61 -6.10 3.28
N VAL A 11 -3.81 -5.15 4.21
CA VAL A 11 -4.23 -5.42 5.60
C VAL A 11 -5.59 -4.78 5.87
N THR A 12 -6.61 -5.61 6.09
CA THR A 12 -7.92 -5.16 6.57
C THR A 12 -8.00 -5.32 8.08
N PHE A 13 -8.27 -4.22 8.78
CA PHE A 13 -8.45 -4.20 10.23
C PHE A 13 -9.91 -4.50 10.62
N LYS A 14 -10.14 -4.91 11.88
CA LYS A 14 -11.49 -5.17 12.42
C LYS A 14 -12.43 -3.97 12.36
N ASN A 15 -11.89 -2.75 12.28
CA ASN A 15 -12.66 -1.53 12.09
C ASN A 15 -13.14 -1.33 10.64
N GLY A 16 -12.86 -2.25 9.72
CA GLY A 16 -13.36 -2.24 8.34
C GLY A 16 -12.57 -1.35 7.37
N TRP A 17 -11.45 -0.78 7.82
CA TRP A 17 -10.48 -0.12 6.94
C TRP A 17 -9.46 -1.14 6.42
N THR A 18 -9.07 -0.98 5.16
CA THR A 18 -7.99 -1.69 4.50
C THR A 18 -6.86 -0.71 4.20
N VAL A 19 -5.63 -1.12 4.47
CA VAL A 19 -4.40 -0.46 3.99
C VAL A 19 -3.83 -1.30 2.86
N SER A 20 -3.56 -0.68 1.72
CA SER A 20 -2.84 -1.25 0.58
C SER A 20 -1.44 -0.66 0.54
N VAL A 21 -0.42 -1.53 0.41
CA VAL A 21 1.00 -1.17 0.33
C VAL A 21 1.58 -1.85 -0.90
N GLN A 22 2.12 -1.09 -1.86
CA GLN A 22 2.54 -1.61 -3.17
C GLN A 22 3.93 -1.09 -3.57
N PHE A 23 4.76 -1.99 -4.12
CA PHE A 23 6.21 -1.82 -4.34
C PHE A 23 6.68 -2.06 -5.78
N GLY A 24 5.78 -2.37 -6.73
CA GLY A 24 6.18 -2.77 -8.08
C GLY A 24 5.78 -1.79 -9.17
N ALA A 25 6.09 -2.14 -10.42
CA ALA A 25 5.93 -1.24 -11.57
C ALA A 25 4.53 -0.64 -11.73
N GLY A 26 4.49 0.66 -12.03
CA GLY A 26 3.26 1.45 -12.11
C GLY A 26 2.63 1.84 -10.76
N ASN A 27 3.18 1.43 -9.61
CA ASN A 27 2.87 2.07 -8.32
C ASN A 27 3.88 3.17 -8.03
N TYR A 28 3.44 4.25 -7.40
CA TYR A 28 4.24 5.43 -7.08
C TYR A 28 5.33 5.14 -6.01
N CYS A 29 6.33 4.37 -6.41
CA CYS A 29 7.52 3.95 -5.68
C CYS A 29 8.72 3.90 -6.64
N ASP A 30 9.91 3.55 -6.15
CA ASP A 30 11.14 3.54 -6.96
C ASP A 30 11.07 2.60 -8.18
N ASN A 31 10.24 1.55 -8.11
CA ASN A 31 10.03 0.63 -9.24
C ASN A 31 9.03 1.16 -10.29
N TYR A 32 8.50 2.38 -10.17
CA TYR A 32 7.38 2.88 -11.01
C TYR A 32 7.60 2.69 -12.52
N GLU A 33 8.79 3.04 -13.02
CA GLU A 33 9.15 2.97 -14.45
C GLU A 33 9.80 1.64 -14.86
N ASP A 34 9.84 0.64 -13.97
CA ASP A 34 10.53 -0.61 -14.25
C ASP A 34 9.76 -1.49 -15.24
N MET A 35 10.13 -1.38 -16.52
CA MET A 35 9.48 -2.10 -17.62
C MET A 35 9.73 -3.62 -17.58
N ASP A 36 10.73 -4.08 -16.83
CA ASP A 36 11.08 -5.50 -16.71
C ASP A 36 10.44 -6.16 -15.49
N TYR A 37 9.69 -5.40 -14.67
CA TYR A 37 9.00 -5.93 -13.51
C TYR A 37 7.93 -6.94 -13.94
N THR A 38 8.01 -8.16 -13.39
CA THR A 38 6.94 -9.15 -13.47
C THR A 38 6.66 -9.73 -12.08
N PRO A 39 5.46 -10.28 -11.82
CA PRO A 39 5.20 -11.04 -10.60
C PRO A 39 6.19 -12.19 -10.35
N GLU A 40 6.73 -12.79 -11.42
CA GLU A 40 7.71 -13.88 -11.37
C GLU A 40 9.14 -13.40 -11.11
N SER A 41 9.43 -12.13 -11.38
CA SER A 41 10.72 -11.47 -11.14
C SER A 41 10.51 -10.16 -10.37
N PRO A 42 10.03 -10.22 -9.11
CA PRO A 42 9.79 -9.04 -8.32
C PRO A 42 11.12 -8.32 -8.02
N LYS A 43 11.04 -7.00 -7.93
CA LYS A 43 12.17 -6.15 -7.55
C LYS A 43 11.94 -5.55 -6.17
N GLU A 44 13.02 -5.44 -5.42
CA GLU A 44 13.02 -4.74 -4.13
C GLU A 44 12.74 -3.25 -4.35
N SER A 45 12.19 -2.59 -3.33
CA SER A 45 11.95 -1.14 -3.34
C SER A 45 12.08 -0.63 -1.91
N ASP A 46 12.83 0.46 -1.73
CA ASP A 46 13.01 1.08 -0.41
C ASP A 46 11.77 1.86 0.05
N ASN A 47 10.84 2.12 -0.86
CA ASN A 47 9.60 2.81 -0.58
C ASN A 47 8.40 2.17 -1.30
N ALA A 48 7.20 2.61 -0.93
CA ALA A 48 5.95 2.07 -1.44
C ALA A 48 4.93 3.17 -1.77
N GLU A 49 4.04 2.85 -2.70
CA GLU A 49 2.74 3.51 -2.74
C GLU A 49 1.85 2.96 -1.62
N VAL A 50 1.12 3.84 -0.94
CA VAL A 50 0.22 3.44 0.15
C VAL A 50 -1.12 4.15 0.04
N TRP A 51 -2.20 3.39 0.12
CA TRP A 51 -3.55 3.94 0.15
C TRP A 51 -4.46 3.19 1.11
N CYS A 52 -5.45 3.87 1.68
CA CYS A 52 -6.39 3.25 2.60
C CYS A 52 -7.82 3.50 2.16
N PHE A 53 -8.66 2.48 2.26
CA PHE A 53 -10.06 2.55 1.88
C PHE A 53 -10.91 1.70 2.81
N ASN A 54 -12.20 2.00 2.90
CA ASN A 54 -13.15 1.18 3.66
C ASN A 54 -14.29 0.66 2.78
N LYS A 55 -15.09 -0.25 3.32
CA LYS A 55 -16.23 -0.85 2.62
C LYS A 55 -17.34 0.13 2.20
N ASN A 56 -17.33 1.35 2.73
CA ASN A 56 -18.30 2.39 2.41
C ASN A 56 -17.81 3.29 1.27
N GLY A 57 -16.69 2.95 0.62
CA GLY A 57 -16.10 3.74 -0.46
C GLY A 57 -15.33 4.98 -0.01
N LYS A 58 -15.02 5.10 1.30
CA LYS A 58 -14.23 6.22 1.82
C LYS A 58 -12.74 5.92 1.74
N ASN A 59 -11.99 6.85 1.18
CA ASN A 59 -10.54 6.78 1.08
C ASN A 59 -9.86 7.65 2.15
N TYR A 60 -8.63 7.28 2.49
CA TYR A 60 -7.74 8.11 3.28
C TYR A 60 -6.26 7.79 2.97
N PRO A 61 -5.46 8.76 2.50
CA PRO A 61 -5.88 10.10 2.06
C PRO A 61 -6.82 10.04 0.85
N GLU A 62 -7.25 11.20 0.35
CA GLU A 62 -8.08 11.27 -0.86
C GLU A 62 -7.41 10.55 -2.04
N ASP A 63 -6.12 10.85 -2.24
CA ASP A 63 -5.26 10.18 -3.21
C ASP A 63 -4.25 9.22 -2.52
N PRO A 64 -3.70 8.24 -3.27
CA PRO A 64 -2.59 7.42 -2.81
C PRO A 64 -1.36 8.25 -2.42
N LEU A 65 -0.66 7.84 -1.36
CA LEU A 65 0.62 8.42 -0.98
C LEU A 65 1.74 7.73 -1.76
N SER A 66 2.60 8.52 -2.39
CA SER A 66 3.78 8.03 -3.10
C SER A 66 5.01 7.93 -2.20
N HIS A 67 5.95 7.04 -2.55
CA HIS A 67 7.29 6.90 -1.96
C HIS A 67 7.31 6.90 -0.42
N GLN A 68 6.39 6.17 0.20
CA GLN A 68 6.34 6.04 1.65
C GLN A 68 7.40 5.07 2.15
N THR A 69 8.17 5.49 3.14
CA THR A 69 9.16 4.65 3.84
C THR A 69 8.47 3.60 4.72
N PRO A 70 9.17 2.53 5.16
CA PRO A 70 8.67 1.59 6.15
C PRO A 70 8.14 2.26 7.43
N GLU A 71 8.80 3.31 7.92
CA GLU A 71 8.38 4.09 9.08
C GLU A 71 7.05 4.81 8.83
N ASP A 72 6.87 5.38 7.64
CA ASP A 72 5.63 6.08 7.28
C ASP A 72 4.46 5.12 7.09
N ILE A 73 4.71 3.95 6.47
CA ILE A 73 3.75 2.85 6.39
C ILE A 73 3.30 2.43 7.80
N LEU A 74 4.25 2.21 8.73
CA LEU A 74 3.94 1.80 10.10
C LEU A 74 3.13 2.87 10.84
N LYS A 75 3.50 4.16 10.71
CA LYS A 75 2.74 5.28 11.29
C LYS A 75 1.31 5.31 10.76
N LEU A 76 1.12 5.13 9.44
CA LEU A 76 -0.19 5.13 8.81
C LEU A 76 -1.03 3.93 9.26
N MET A 77 -0.48 2.72 9.26
CA MET A 77 -1.18 1.52 9.73
C MET A 77 -1.64 1.67 11.18
N ASN A 78 -0.79 2.21 12.05
CA ASN A 78 -1.12 2.53 13.44
C ASN A 78 -2.24 3.57 13.58
N LYS A 79 -2.32 4.54 12.67
CA LYS A 79 -3.40 5.53 12.63
C LYS A 79 -4.70 4.90 12.15
N ILE A 80 -4.65 4.13 11.07
CA ILE A 80 -5.82 3.51 10.44
C ILE A 80 -6.44 2.44 11.32
N SER A 81 -5.64 1.64 12.03
CA SER A 81 -6.16 0.60 12.94
C SER A 81 -7.02 1.15 14.08
N ARG A 82 -6.83 2.43 14.44
CA ARG A 82 -7.56 3.14 15.50
C ARG A 82 -8.70 4.02 14.98
N LYS A 83 -8.87 4.11 13.66
CA LYS A 83 -9.90 4.95 13.04
C LYS A 83 -11.29 4.38 13.32
N ARG A 84 -12.26 5.24 13.63
CA ARG A 84 -13.66 4.83 13.76
C ARG A 84 -14.23 4.47 12.38
N LYS A 85 -15.21 3.57 12.37
CA LYS A 85 -15.96 3.16 11.18
C LYS A 85 -16.59 4.35 10.48
#